data_AF-A0A0N1MHR5-F1
#
_entry.id   AF-A0A0N1MHR5-F1
#
_cell.length_a   1.000
_cell.length_b   1.000
_cell.length_c   1.000
_cell.angle_alpha   90.00
_cell.angle_beta   90.00
_cell.angle_gamma   90.00
#
_symmetry.space_group_name_H-M   'P 1'
#
loop_
_entity.id
_entity.type
_entity.pdbx_description
1 polymer ?
#
loop_
_entity_poly.entity_id
_entity_poly.type
_entity_poly.pdbx_seq_one_letter_code
_entity_poly.pdbx_strand_id
1 'polypeptide(L)'
;MRYYLFIFLNYFSFVAIAQSAPKKMELSKLFINNKEAIGFIESHFKKVAPLTIIERINHPMDHLLFNMVKKNSEEQFTFFGKPIDFIYAFYDDKIKDEFAIYLMLYLKHEDLLMLSKEWGFPKNVSKEDFLGRDYTSLFWGNASAEIVVGRSFVYEYGSDHYRVQLSNIELSRLYGIK
;
A
#
# COMPACT_ATOMS: atom_id res chain seq x y z
N MET A 1 -70.95 2.10 -21.09
CA MET A 1 -70.12 2.52 -19.94
C MET A 1 -68.88 1.64 -19.94
N ARG A 2 -67.70 2.11 -20.39
CA ARG A 2 -66.60 2.68 -19.56
C ARG A 2 -66.41 1.81 -18.30
N TYR A 3 -65.35 1.02 -18.14
CA TYR A 3 -63.96 1.45 -17.95
C TYR A 3 -62.91 0.51 -18.58
N TYR A 4 -61.94 1.11 -19.28
CA TYR A 4 -60.59 0.59 -19.47
C TYR A 4 -59.74 1.13 -18.31
N LEU A 5 -58.94 0.32 -17.61
CA LEU A 5 -57.77 0.85 -16.89
C LEU A 5 -56.70 -0.23 -16.65
N PHE A 6 -55.71 -0.21 -17.55
CA PHE A 6 -54.28 -0.37 -17.28
C PHE A 6 -53.85 -1.33 -16.15
N ILE A 7 -53.60 -2.58 -16.52
CA ILE A 7 -52.57 -3.38 -15.83
C ILE A 7 -51.24 -3.01 -16.50
N PHE A 8 -50.55 -2.02 -15.92
CA PHE A 8 -49.18 -1.70 -16.25
C PHE A 8 -48.31 -2.94 -15.96
N LEU A 9 -47.90 -3.61 -17.03
CA LEU A 9 -46.64 -4.34 -17.11
C LEU A 9 -45.50 -3.37 -16.77
N ASN A 10 -45.25 -3.15 -15.48
CA ASN A 10 -43.96 -2.64 -15.04
C ASN A 10 -42.96 -3.79 -15.18
N TYR A 11 -42.41 -3.86 -16.39
CA TYR A 11 -41.06 -4.31 -16.71
C TYR A 11 -40.08 -3.75 -15.68
N PHE A 12 -39.98 -4.38 -14.51
CA PHE A 12 -38.77 -4.29 -13.71
C PHE A 12 -37.74 -5.17 -14.38
N SER A 13 -37.08 -4.62 -15.40
CA SER A 13 -35.77 -5.06 -15.83
C SER A 13 -34.79 -4.75 -14.68
N PHE A 14 -34.80 -5.59 -13.64
CA PHE A 14 -33.62 -5.77 -12.81
C PHE A 14 -32.58 -6.42 -13.72
N VAL A 15 -31.86 -5.60 -14.47
CA VAL A 15 -30.51 -5.96 -14.86
C VAL A 15 -29.75 -6.01 -13.54
N ALA A 16 -29.69 -7.19 -12.95
CA ALA A 16 -28.64 -7.52 -12.02
C ALA A 16 -27.34 -7.32 -12.81
N ILE A 17 -26.76 -6.13 -12.71
CA ILE A 17 -25.34 -5.96 -12.99
C ILE A 17 -24.70 -6.84 -11.92
N ALA A 18 -24.36 -8.07 -12.27
CA ALA A 18 -23.42 -8.86 -11.50
C ALA A 18 -22.16 -8.00 -11.45
N GLN A 19 -22.02 -7.24 -10.37
CA GLN A 19 -20.84 -6.45 -10.10
C GLN A 19 -19.74 -7.49 -9.96
N SER A 20 -18.98 -7.70 -11.04
CA SER A 20 -17.86 -8.63 -11.04
C SER A 20 -16.99 -8.26 -9.86
N ALA A 21 -16.73 -9.23 -8.98
CA ALA A 21 -15.86 -9.00 -7.84
C ALA A 21 -14.56 -8.34 -8.36
N PRO A 22 -14.08 -7.28 -7.70
CA PRO A 22 -12.91 -6.55 -8.17
C PRO A 22 -11.75 -7.53 -8.34
N LYS A 23 -11.04 -7.42 -9.47
CA LYS A 23 -9.86 -8.25 -9.74
C LYS A 23 -8.83 -7.96 -8.64
N LYS A 24 -8.49 -8.99 -7.86
CA LYS A 24 -7.49 -8.89 -6.79
C LYS A 24 -6.10 -9.14 -7.32
N MET A 25 -5.13 -8.33 -6.90
CA MET A 25 -3.71 -8.50 -7.25
C MET A 25 -2.86 -8.48 -5.98
N GLU A 26 -2.10 -9.56 -5.78
CA GLU A 26 -1.23 -9.76 -4.61
C GLU A 26 0.16 -9.17 -4.85
N LEU A 27 0.62 -8.31 -3.94
CA LEU A 27 1.85 -7.53 -4.08
C LEU A 27 3.05 -8.09 -3.30
N SER A 28 2.89 -9.16 -2.51
CA SER A 28 4.00 -9.78 -1.75
C SER A 28 5.22 -10.13 -2.61
N LYS A 29 5.04 -10.51 -3.88
CA LYS A 29 6.14 -10.82 -4.81
C LYS A 29 7.03 -9.63 -5.15
N LEU A 30 6.50 -8.40 -5.11
CA LEU A 30 7.29 -7.19 -5.38
C LEU A 30 8.47 -7.04 -4.41
N PHE A 31 8.33 -7.58 -3.20
CA PHE A 31 9.31 -7.47 -2.11
C PHE A 31 10.48 -8.46 -2.24
N ILE A 32 10.48 -9.26 -3.31
CA ILE A 32 11.54 -10.24 -3.63
C ILE A 32 12.37 -9.78 -4.84
N ASN A 33 11.78 -9.02 -5.77
CA ASN A 33 12.40 -8.70 -7.06
C ASN A 33 12.22 -7.23 -7.44
N ASN A 34 13.33 -6.48 -7.43
CA ASN A 34 13.34 -5.05 -7.79
C ASN A 34 12.82 -4.78 -9.21
N LYS A 35 13.06 -5.68 -10.18
CA LYS A 35 12.56 -5.49 -11.55
C LYS A 35 11.04 -5.57 -11.61
N GLU A 36 10.43 -6.46 -10.83
CA GLU A 36 8.97 -6.54 -10.71
C GLU A 36 8.41 -5.29 -10.02
N ALA A 37 9.08 -4.79 -8.98
CA ALA A 37 8.70 -3.55 -8.32
C ALA A 37 8.72 -2.35 -9.27
N ILE A 38 9.79 -2.19 -10.06
CA ILE A 38 9.89 -1.10 -11.06
C ILE A 38 8.81 -1.26 -12.13
N GLY A 39 8.66 -2.45 -12.72
CA GLY A 39 7.63 -2.70 -13.73
C GLY A 39 6.21 -2.47 -13.21
N PHE A 40 5.96 -2.77 -11.92
CA PHE A 40 4.71 -2.44 -11.25
C PHE A 40 4.48 -0.93 -11.13
N ILE A 41 5.50 -0.16 -10.73
CA ILE A 41 5.43 1.31 -10.67
C ILE A 41 5.10 1.89 -12.04
N GLU A 42 5.85 1.52 -13.08
CA GLU A 42 5.67 2.03 -14.44
C GLU A 42 4.26 1.76 -15.00
N SER A 43 3.72 0.58 -14.73
CA SER A 43 2.41 0.16 -15.24
C SER A 43 1.23 0.74 -14.44
N HIS A 44 1.32 0.85 -13.12
CA HIS A 44 0.17 1.15 -12.25
C HIS A 44 0.16 2.58 -11.67
N PHE A 45 1.21 3.37 -11.85
CA PHE A 45 1.31 4.70 -11.23
C PHE A 45 1.43 5.84 -12.23
N LYS A 46 1.00 7.03 -11.80
CA LYS A 46 1.16 8.29 -12.52
C LYS A 46 1.92 9.28 -11.66
N LYS A 47 2.72 10.13 -12.30
CA LYS A 47 3.43 11.23 -11.64
C LYS A 47 2.45 12.26 -11.08
N VAL A 48 2.81 12.86 -9.97
CA VAL A 48 2.10 13.97 -9.36
C VAL A 48 3.02 15.16 -9.12
N ALA A 49 2.43 16.35 -9.10
CA ALA A 49 3.15 17.55 -8.69
C ALA A 49 3.54 17.42 -7.20
N PRO A 50 4.66 18.05 -6.78
CA PRO A 50 4.98 18.17 -5.37
C PRO A 50 3.82 18.80 -4.60
N LEU A 51 3.46 18.20 -3.48
CA LEU A 51 2.45 18.76 -2.59
C LEU A 51 2.92 20.13 -2.05
N THR A 52 1.98 21.06 -1.95
CA THR A 52 2.15 22.29 -1.17
C THR A 52 2.35 21.95 0.32
N ILE A 53 2.87 22.91 1.10
CA ILE A 53 3.05 22.73 2.56
C ILE A 53 1.74 22.36 3.25
N ILE A 54 0.63 23.01 2.85
CA ILE A 54 -0.69 22.78 3.44
C ILE A 54 -1.19 21.36 3.12
N GLU A 55 -1.05 20.92 1.87
CA GLU A 55 -1.41 19.56 1.48
C GLU A 55 -0.55 18.52 2.19
N ARG A 56 0.73 18.82 2.41
CA ARG A 56 1.66 17.91 3.05
C ARG A 56 1.30 17.64 4.51
N ILE A 57 0.86 18.64 5.29
CA ILE A 57 0.58 18.49 6.74
C ILE A 57 -0.42 17.36 7.04
N ASN A 58 -1.39 17.13 6.15
CA ASN A 58 -2.42 16.10 6.34
C ASN A 58 -2.21 14.88 5.44
N HIS A 59 -1.11 14.81 4.69
CA HIS A 59 -0.90 13.72 3.75
C HIS A 59 -0.31 12.50 4.47
N PRO A 60 -0.74 11.27 4.15
CA PRO A 60 -0.17 10.05 4.73
C PRO A 60 1.34 9.85 4.57
N MET A 61 1.95 10.59 3.65
CA MET A 61 3.38 10.53 3.28
C MET A 61 4.11 11.84 3.58
N ASP A 62 3.61 12.64 4.53
CA ASP A 62 4.14 13.96 4.88
C ASP A 62 5.65 13.96 5.21
N HIS A 63 6.14 12.92 5.87
CA HIS A 63 7.54 12.73 6.26
C HIS A 63 8.39 11.98 5.23
N LEU A 64 7.85 11.65 4.06
CA LEU A 64 8.52 10.81 3.06
C LEU A 64 8.62 11.49 1.69
N LEU A 65 9.64 11.10 0.93
CA LEU A 65 9.73 11.39 -0.49
C LEU A 65 8.75 10.50 -1.27
N PHE A 66 7.85 11.11 -2.04
CA PHE A 66 7.01 10.44 -3.02
C PHE A 66 6.74 11.37 -4.20
N ASN A 67 6.55 10.81 -5.39
CA ASN A 67 6.22 11.56 -6.61
C ASN A 67 5.23 10.82 -7.52
N MET A 68 4.69 9.68 -7.07
CA MET A 68 3.84 8.79 -7.84
C MET A 68 2.62 8.36 -7.01
N VAL A 69 1.45 8.36 -7.64
CA VAL A 69 0.19 7.85 -7.07
C VAL A 69 -0.41 6.79 -7.98
N LYS A 70 -1.20 5.87 -7.40
CA LYS A 70 -1.93 4.85 -8.16
C LYS A 70 -2.80 5.49 -9.26
N LYS A 71 -2.81 4.90 -10.46
CA LYS A 71 -3.80 5.20 -11.50
C LYS A 71 -5.18 4.75 -11.03
N ASN A 72 -6.24 5.40 -11.50
CA ASN A 72 -7.59 4.95 -11.22
C ASN A 72 -7.80 3.59 -11.91
N SER A 73 -7.98 2.52 -11.13
CA SER A 73 -8.29 1.17 -11.61
C SER A 73 -9.24 0.48 -10.64
N GLU A 74 -10.07 -0.41 -11.18
CA GLU A 74 -10.96 -1.28 -10.38
C GLU A 74 -10.19 -2.41 -9.66
N GLU A 75 -8.88 -2.50 -9.87
CA GLU A 75 -8.04 -3.51 -9.23
C GLU A 75 -7.87 -3.23 -7.75
N GLN A 76 -8.18 -4.24 -6.94
CA GLN A 76 -7.94 -4.23 -5.51
C GLN A 76 -6.58 -4.87 -5.24
N PHE A 77 -5.67 -4.12 -4.63
CA PHE A 77 -4.38 -4.67 -4.25
C PHE A 77 -4.42 -5.30 -2.88
N THR A 78 -3.72 -6.42 -2.74
CA THR A 78 -3.55 -7.11 -1.46
C THR A 78 -2.08 -7.31 -1.13
N PHE A 79 -1.80 -7.42 0.16
CA PHE A 79 -0.48 -7.75 0.68
C PHE A 79 -0.62 -8.86 1.72
N PHE A 80 -0.14 -10.06 1.38
CA PHE A 80 -0.41 -11.29 2.12
C PHE A 80 -1.90 -11.47 2.41
N GLY A 81 -2.74 -11.26 1.39
CA GLY A 81 -4.20 -11.38 1.49
C GLY A 81 -4.90 -10.24 2.23
N LYS A 82 -4.18 -9.26 2.78
CA LYS A 82 -4.76 -8.06 3.41
C LYS A 82 -5.04 -6.99 2.37
N PRO A 83 -6.19 -6.33 2.38
CA PRO A 83 -6.45 -5.20 1.50
C PRO A 83 -5.47 -4.06 1.80
N ILE A 84 -5.02 -3.39 0.74
CA ILE A 84 -4.20 -2.18 0.84
C ILE A 84 -5.12 -0.98 0.71
N ASP A 85 -5.11 -0.11 1.72
CA ASP A 85 -5.96 1.09 1.76
C ASP A 85 -5.38 2.18 0.85
N PHE A 86 -4.08 2.42 0.97
CA PHE A 86 -3.36 3.39 0.13
C PHE A 86 -2.06 2.82 -0.39
N ILE A 87 -1.73 3.21 -1.62
CA ILE A 87 -0.47 2.87 -2.25
C ILE A 87 0.16 4.09 -2.93
N TYR A 88 1.41 4.36 -2.57
CA TYR A 88 2.21 5.47 -3.09
C TYR A 88 3.56 4.95 -3.54
N ALA A 89 4.25 5.72 -4.38
CA ALA A 89 5.60 5.40 -4.78
C ALA A 89 6.48 6.65 -4.97
N PHE A 90 7.78 6.40 -4.93
CA PHE A 90 8.82 7.28 -5.42
C PHE A 90 9.59 6.56 -6.53
N TYR A 91 9.87 7.27 -7.62
CA TYR A 91 10.73 6.78 -8.70
C TYR A 91 11.64 7.91 -9.18
N ASP A 92 12.96 7.70 -9.17
CA ASP A 92 13.92 8.70 -9.65
C ASP A 92 14.19 8.49 -11.15
N ASP A 93 13.72 9.41 -11.99
CA ASP A 93 13.93 9.31 -13.44
C ASP A 93 15.40 9.52 -13.85
N LYS A 94 16.21 10.12 -12.97
CA LYS A 94 17.60 10.47 -13.27
C LYS A 94 18.55 9.36 -12.84
N ILE A 95 18.24 8.68 -11.74
CA ILE A 95 19.03 7.57 -11.23
C ILE A 95 18.26 6.29 -11.50
N LYS A 96 18.72 5.58 -12.55
CA LYS A 96 18.08 4.35 -12.99
C LYS A 96 17.94 3.36 -11.83
N ASP A 97 16.78 2.74 -11.76
CA ASP A 97 16.43 1.67 -10.82
C ASP A 97 16.25 2.12 -9.35
N GLU A 98 16.31 3.42 -9.01
CA GLU A 98 15.99 3.90 -7.66
C GLU A 98 14.49 4.07 -7.44
N PHE A 99 13.95 3.38 -6.43
CA PHE A 99 12.52 3.43 -6.13
C PHE A 99 12.20 3.27 -4.63
N ALA A 100 10.98 3.69 -4.28
CA ALA A 100 10.32 3.29 -3.05
C ALA A 100 8.83 3.01 -3.33
N ILE A 101 8.27 1.99 -2.69
CA ILE A 101 6.84 1.69 -2.67
C ILE A 101 6.38 1.74 -1.23
N TYR A 102 5.24 2.42 -1.00
CA TYR A 102 4.64 2.58 0.32
C TYR A 102 3.23 2.00 0.28
N LEU A 103 2.98 0.99 1.10
CA LEU A 103 1.67 0.38 1.30
C LEU A 103 1.16 0.80 2.69
N MET A 104 -0.07 1.30 2.74
CA MET A 104 -0.75 1.63 3.98
C MET A 104 -1.88 0.63 4.17
N LEU A 105 -1.84 -0.14 5.25
CA LEU A 105 -2.80 -1.20 5.52
C LEU A 105 -2.89 -1.52 7.02
N TYR A 106 -4.03 -2.08 7.41
CA TYR A 106 -4.20 -2.64 8.74
C TYR A 106 -3.46 -3.96 8.90
N LEU A 107 -2.56 -4.01 9.88
CA LEU A 107 -1.84 -5.23 10.26
C LEU A 107 -2.01 -5.47 11.75
N LYS A 108 -2.42 -6.68 12.10
CA LYS A 108 -2.36 -7.15 13.49
C LYS A 108 -1.01 -7.80 13.74
N HIS A 109 -0.68 -7.99 15.01
CA HIS A 109 0.52 -8.71 15.39
C HIS A 109 0.60 -10.12 14.77
N GLU A 110 -0.53 -10.82 14.64
CA GLU A 110 -0.61 -12.13 13.95
C GLU A 110 -0.15 -12.06 12.48
N ASP A 111 -0.42 -10.95 11.81
CA ASP A 111 0.00 -10.71 10.44
C ASP A 111 1.51 -10.47 10.37
N LEU A 112 2.06 -9.73 11.35
CA LEU A 112 3.51 -9.53 11.48
C LEU A 112 4.24 -10.85 11.78
N LEU A 113 3.65 -11.73 12.59
CA LEU A 113 4.17 -13.09 12.81
C LEU A 113 4.21 -13.88 11.50
N MET A 114 3.19 -13.76 10.63
CA MET A 114 3.19 -14.39 9.32
C MET A 114 4.30 -13.86 8.42
N LEU A 115 4.51 -12.54 8.36
CA LEU A 115 5.64 -11.95 7.63
C LEU A 115 6.98 -12.51 8.12
N SER A 116 7.14 -12.67 9.43
CA SER A 116 8.37 -13.22 10.00
C SER A 116 8.63 -14.69 9.65
N LYS A 117 7.59 -15.46 9.32
CA LYS A 117 7.76 -16.84 8.82
C LYS A 117 8.30 -16.86 7.40
N GLU A 118 7.90 -15.89 6.58
CA GLU A 118 8.29 -15.79 5.18
C GLU A 118 9.66 -15.14 4.99
N TRP A 119 9.98 -14.13 5.80
CA TRP A 119 11.20 -13.32 5.65
C TRP A 119 12.23 -13.51 6.76
N GLY A 120 11.93 -14.33 7.77
CA GLY A 120 12.70 -14.42 9.00
C GLY A 120 12.37 -13.31 9.99
N PHE A 121 13.07 -13.27 11.13
CA PHE A 121 12.88 -12.19 12.11
C PHE A 121 13.47 -10.87 11.61
N PRO A 122 12.87 -9.73 11.99
CA PRO A 122 13.40 -8.40 11.68
C PRO A 122 14.82 -8.22 12.27
N LYS A 123 15.67 -7.47 11.56
CA LYS A 123 17.09 -7.31 11.87
C LYS A 123 17.38 -6.36 13.02
N ASN A 124 16.45 -5.46 13.34
CA ASN A 124 16.68 -4.32 14.24
C ASN A 124 16.14 -4.53 15.66
N VAL A 125 15.50 -5.66 15.96
CA VAL A 125 14.94 -5.99 17.28
C VAL A 125 15.26 -7.43 17.63
N SER A 126 15.34 -7.74 18.92
CA SER A 126 15.49 -9.13 19.37
C SER A 126 14.22 -9.93 19.08
N LYS A 127 14.34 -11.26 19.10
CA LYS A 127 13.17 -12.14 18.96
C LYS A 127 12.21 -11.94 20.13
N GLU A 128 12.75 -11.75 21.33
CA GLU A 128 12.02 -11.51 22.56
C GLU A 128 11.19 -10.22 22.47
N ASP A 129 11.79 -9.12 22.03
CA ASP A 129 11.11 -7.82 21.87
C ASP A 129 10.05 -7.89 20.76
N PHE A 130 10.35 -8.58 19.66
CA PHE A 130 9.39 -8.79 18.59
C PHE A 130 8.16 -9.58 19.07
N LEU A 131 8.35 -10.67 19.82
CA LEU A 131 7.23 -11.45 20.38
C LEU A 131 6.51 -10.68 21.50
N GLY A 132 7.23 -9.88 22.27
CA GLY A 132 6.72 -8.99 23.32
C GLY A 132 6.02 -7.74 22.80
N ARG A 133 6.06 -7.47 21.49
CA ARG A 133 5.52 -6.27 20.83
C ARG A 133 6.19 -4.96 21.26
N ASP A 134 7.43 -5.04 21.71
CA ASP A 134 8.24 -3.89 22.13
C ASP A 134 9.05 -3.34 20.96
N TYR A 135 8.35 -2.63 20.06
CA TYR A 135 8.96 -1.97 18.91
C TYR A 135 8.08 -0.86 18.35
N THR A 136 8.74 0.12 17.73
CA THR A 136 8.10 1.18 16.95
C THR A 136 8.11 0.89 15.45
N SER A 137 9.12 0.13 15.00
CA SER A 137 9.35 -0.21 13.59
C SER A 137 10.18 -1.48 13.46
N LEU A 138 9.93 -2.22 12.39
CA LEU A 138 10.55 -3.50 12.06
C LEU A 138 11.22 -3.41 10.69
N PHE A 139 12.43 -3.94 10.60
CA PHE A 139 13.26 -3.83 9.41
C PHE A 139 13.64 -5.22 8.94
N TRP A 140 13.28 -5.52 7.70
CA TRP A 140 13.86 -6.62 6.94
C TRP A 140 14.73 -6.02 5.85
N GLY A 141 15.68 -6.79 5.36
CA GLY A 141 16.45 -6.37 4.19
C GLY A 141 16.92 -7.60 3.45
N ASN A 142 16.78 -7.57 2.13
CA ASN A 142 17.47 -8.51 1.26
C ASN A 142 18.69 -7.79 0.63
N ALA A 143 19.38 -8.44 -0.32
CA ALA A 143 20.57 -7.87 -0.94
C ALA A 143 20.28 -6.66 -1.86
N SER A 144 19.01 -6.41 -2.19
CA SER A 144 18.62 -5.44 -3.23
C SER A 144 17.66 -4.35 -2.76
N ALA A 145 17.00 -4.51 -1.61
CA ALA A 145 16.07 -3.55 -1.04
C ALA A 145 15.87 -3.77 0.48
N GLU A 146 15.53 -2.69 1.17
CA GLU A 146 15.07 -2.68 2.55
C GLU A 146 13.55 -2.67 2.62
N ILE A 147 13.02 -3.41 3.59
CA ILE A 147 11.61 -3.49 3.90
C ILE A 147 11.40 -2.94 5.31
N VAL A 148 10.62 -1.87 5.42
CA VAL A 148 10.33 -1.26 6.72
C VAL A 148 8.84 -1.37 7.00
N VAL A 149 8.50 -1.98 8.13
CA VAL A 149 7.13 -2.02 8.65
C VAL A 149 7.09 -1.17 9.92
N GLY A 150 6.47 0.00 9.83
CA GLY A 150 6.33 0.93 10.95
C GLY A 150 4.88 1.27 11.19
N ARG A 151 4.56 1.73 12.40
CA ARG A 151 3.24 2.31 12.65
C ARG A 151 3.02 3.51 11.71
N SER A 152 1.84 3.56 11.12
CA SER A 152 1.37 4.72 10.39
C SER A 152 1.02 5.83 11.38
N PHE A 153 1.38 7.06 11.04
CA PHE A 153 0.98 8.25 11.79
C PHE A 153 -0.21 8.96 11.16
N VAL A 154 -0.94 8.29 10.26
CA VAL A 154 -2.20 8.82 9.74
C VAL A 154 -3.23 8.78 10.88
N TYR A 155 -3.42 9.93 11.52
CA TYR A 155 -4.25 10.09 12.72
C TYR A 155 -5.68 9.56 12.56
N GLU A 156 -6.21 9.52 11.34
CA GLU A 156 -7.55 9.03 11.03
C GLU A 156 -7.71 7.51 11.18
N TYR A 157 -6.63 6.71 11.10
CA TYR A 157 -6.73 5.24 10.98
C TYR A 157 -6.36 4.45 12.26
N GLY A 158 -6.02 5.13 13.35
CA GLY A 158 -5.73 4.49 14.65
C GLY A 158 -4.38 3.77 14.72
N SER A 159 -4.05 3.19 15.88
CA SER A 159 -2.71 2.64 16.19
C SER A 159 -2.33 1.36 15.43
N ASP A 160 -3.30 0.70 14.79
CA ASP A 160 -3.12 -0.59 14.11
C ASP A 160 -2.98 -0.44 12.59
N HIS A 161 -2.85 0.80 12.11
CA HIS A 161 -2.50 1.08 10.73
C HIS A 161 -0.98 1.06 10.59
N TYR A 162 -0.48 0.27 9.65
CA TYR A 162 0.94 0.12 9.41
C TYR A 162 1.30 0.62 8.01
N ARG A 163 2.48 1.24 7.93
CA ARG A 163 3.16 1.49 6.67
C ARG A 163 4.13 0.35 6.42
N VAL A 164 3.93 -0.36 5.32
CA VAL A 164 4.90 -1.31 4.76
C VAL A 164 5.62 -0.62 3.60
N GLN A 165 6.91 -0.42 3.74
CA GLN A 165 7.77 0.24 2.75
C GLN A 165 8.71 -0.78 2.12
N LEU A 166 8.87 -0.74 0.81
CA LEU A 166 9.94 -1.40 0.06
C LEU A 166 10.78 -0.32 -0.62
N SER A 167 12.09 -0.30 -0.42
CA SER A 167 12.96 0.63 -1.13
C SER A 167 14.38 0.14 -1.30
N ASN A 168 15.02 0.51 -2.40
CA ASN A 168 16.47 0.37 -2.59
C ASN A 168 17.22 1.71 -2.48
N ILE A 169 16.56 2.74 -1.94
CA ILE A 169 17.13 4.03 -1.61
C ILE A 169 17.44 4.03 -0.12
N GLU A 170 18.58 4.58 0.27
CA GLU A 170 18.93 4.75 1.69
C GLU A 170 17.83 5.51 2.45
N LEU A 171 17.46 5.01 3.62
CA LEU A 171 16.40 5.60 4.44
C LEU A 171 16.72 7.04 4.85
N SER A 172 17.98 7.37 5.14
CA SER A 172 18.40 8.74 5.43
C SER A 172 17.92 9.72 4.35
N ARG A 173 18.11 9.36 3.07
CA ARG A 173 17.66 10.15 1.92
C ARG A 173 16.14 10.21 1.81
N LEU A 174 15.44 9.08 2.01
CA LEU A 174 13.97 9.05 1.93
C LEU A 174 13.28 9.90 3.01
N TYR A 175 13.88 9.99 4.19
CA TYR A 175 13.37 10.73 5.34
C TYR A 175 13.96 12.15 5.42
N GLY A 176 14.84 12.53 4.48
CA GLY A 176 15.48 13.84 4.46
C GLY A 176 16.45 14.10 5.63
N ILE A 177 16.96 13.03 6.26
CA ILE A 177 17.95 13.09 7.34
C ILE A 177 19.33 13.17 6.69
N LYS A 178 20.05 14.27 6.95
CA LYS A 178 21.43 14.51 6.48
C LYS A 178 22.45 14.00 7.48
#